data_AF-A0A6V7WV45-F1
#
_entry.id   AF-A0A6V7WV45-F1
#
_cell.length_a   1.000
_cell.length_b   1.000
_cell.length_c   1.000
_cell.angle_alpha   90.00
_cell.angle_beta   90.00
_cell.angle_gamma   90.00
#
_symmetry.space_group_name_H-M   'P 1'
#
loop_
_entity.id
_entity.type
_entity.pdbx_description
1 polymer ?
#
loop_
_entity_poly.entity_id
_entity_poly.type
_entity_poly.pdbx_seq_one_letter_code
_entity_poly.pdbx_strand_id
1 'polypeptide(L)'
;MSFKLRDILPSPVNVQQPNTELAGIHANDPWFKGREDAFHDKFAKVVAIKEPPPYGRRQGFVPRTQDDFGDGGAFPEIHIAQFPIGMGADKPGTGAKNTVALQFDSEGKLRFDELTRLGHGKDKIVHSRLSDMKSKHIDDEDESFKKPTDEEIQETTETTRAAIEKITTAKVAAALPVQHAKKTAPAQFIRYTPSQQSGLHASGAQQRIIRLVEEQKDPMEPPRFQINQKIPRAPPSPPAPVMHSPTRKVTAKEQADWKIPPCVSNWKNPKGYTVALDKRLAADGRGLQQVHINEGFAKFAEALSIAERKARESVETRAQMERLIAQNKKTEQEKRMREMAQSARIQRSQALRKAEADEDQKLMEEAKEREAIRRDRVEDHRKERNIARSRPDKLEKLKRDKDRDISEKIALGLPDSRARASGETQFDARLFNQTGGLDSGGIDDETYTAYDKPWRPQDNVQQHIYRPRKDVDSGIYGADLDKIINTSRFVPDKGFSGTEGEGSGAPRGSGPVQFEREEEDIFGLGELLQTSSSGNAASSSSKRKAQDEGSAKRSRK
;
A
#
# COMPACT_ATOMS: atom_id res chain seq x y z
N MET A 1 -65.64 -37.87 71.14
CA MET A 1 -64.21 -37.64 71.43
C MET A 1 -63.65 -36.79 70.31
N SER A 2 -63.41 -35.50 70.56
CA SER A 2 -62.98 -34.54 69.53
C SER A 2 -61.45 -34.49 69.45
N PHE A 3 -60.89 -34.93 68.32
CA PHE A 3 -59.47 -34.77 68.05
C PHE A 3 -59.18 -33.30 67.69
N LYS A 4 -58.18 -32.70 68.33
CA LYS A 4 -57.76 -31.33 68.06
C LYS A 4 -56.79 -31.36 66.87
N LEU A 5 -57.02 -30.51 65.87
CA LEU A 5 -56.20 -30.33 64.66
C LEU A 5 -54.70 -30.05 64.89
N ARG A 6 -54.30 -29.82 66.13
CA ARG A 6 -52.90 -29.60 66.55
C ARG A 6 -52.10 -30.89 66.61
N ASP A 7 -52.79 -32.04 66.70
CA ASP A 7 -52.17 -33.36 66.86
C ASP A 7 -51.85 -34.05 65.51
N ILE A 8 -52.21 -33.41 64.38
CA ILE A 8 -52.07 -33.96 63.01
C ILE A 8 -50.96 -33.24 62.21
N LEU A 9 -50.45 -32.10 62.69
CA LEU A 9 -49.41 -31.35 61.99
C LEU A 9 -48.05 -31.53 62.66
N PRO A 10 -46.95 -31.73 61.89
CA PRO A 10 -45.61 -31.80 62.45
C PRO A 10 -45.22 -30.46 63.10
N SER A 11 -44.58 -30.54 64.26
CA SER A 11 -44.11 -29.37 65.01
C SER A 11 -43.09 -28.55 64.21
N PRO A 12 -43.16 -27.21 64.22
CA PRO A 12 -42.25 -26.36 63.46
C PRO A 12 -40.81 -26.52 63.96
N VAL A 13 -39.89 -26.73 63.01
CA VAL A 13 -38.44 -26.86 63.26
C VAL A 13 -37.91 -25.51 63.77
N ASN A 14 -37.53 -25.49 65.04
CA ASN A 14 -36.85 -24.36 65.66
C ASN A 14 -35.38 -24.35 65.21
N VAL A 15 -35.05 -23.55 64.19
CA VAL A 15 -33.66 -23.34 63.76
C VAL A 15 -33.03 -22.27 64.66
N GLN A 16 -32.58 -22.69 65.83
CA GLN A 16 -31.69 -21.90 66.68
C GLN A 16 -30.37 -22.64 66.85
N GLN A 17 -29.47 -22.54 65.85
CA GLN A 17 -28.01 -22.51 66.02
C GLN A 17 -27.36 -21.87 64.77
N PRO A 18 -26.66 -20.73 64.88
CA PRO A 18 -25.75 -20.28 63.83
C PRO A 18 -24.39 -20.98 64.03
N ASN A 19 -24.03 -21.87 63.11
CA ASN A 19 -22.63 -22.29 62.94
C ASN A 19 -21.83 -21.08 62.44
N THR A 20 -21.16 -20.44 63.38
CA THR A 20 -20.01 -19.56 63.15
C THR A 20 -18.89 -20.35 62.51
N GLU A 21 -18.41 -19.82 61.37
CA GLU A 21 -17.04 -19.92 60.80
C GLU A 21 -17.11 -20.04 59.28
N LEU A 22 -17.29 -18.89 58.58
CA LEU A 22 -16.83 -18.60 57.20
C LEU A 22 -17.46 -17.35 56.57
N ALA A 23 -18.32 -16.60 57.26
CA ALA A 23 -18.94 -15.37 56.76
C ALA A 23 -18.10 -14.08 56.96
N GLY A 24 -16.77 -14.17 56.91
CA GLY A 24 -15.87 -13.11 57.38
C GLY A 24 -15.27 -12.16 56.33
N ILE A 25 -15.42 -12.38 55.02
CA ILE A 25 -14.53 -11.74 54.04
C ILE A 25 -15.23 -10.78 53.04
N HIS A 26 -16.57 -10.71 53.00
CA HIS A 26 -17.27 -9.84 52.03
C HIS A 26 -18.19 -8.76 52.64
N ALA A 27 -18.13 -8.50 53.96
CA ALA A 27 -19.05 -7.59 54.64
C ALA A 27 -18.57 -6.12 54.77
N ASN A 28 -17.49 -5.72 54.07
CA ASN A 28 -16.88 -4.38 54.23
C ASN A 28 -16.65 -3.66 52.89
N ASP A 29 -17.68 -3.56 52.05
CA ASP A 29 -17.68 -2.61 50.93
C ASP A 29 -18.59 -1.40 51.24
N PRO A 30 -18.04 -0.16 51.33
CA PRO A 30 -18.81 1.05 51.69
C PRO A 30 -19.87 1.46 50.65
N TRP A 31 -19.81 0.91 49.43
CA TRP A 31 -20.74 1.25 48.35
C TRP A 31 -22.13 0.63 48.55
N PHE A 32 -22.22 -0.51 49.27
CA PHE A 32 -23.48 -1.19 49.57
C PHE A 32 -24.01 -0.90 50.98
N LYS A 33 -23.23 -0.24 51.85
CA LYS A 33 -23.68 0.25 53.15
C LYS A 33 -24.38 1.60 52.99
N GLY A 34 -25.69 1.61 52.81
CA GLY A 34 -26.44 2.87 52.81
C GLY A 34 -27.95 2.83 52.61
N ARG A 35 -28.58 1.68 52.40
CA ARG A 35 -30.05 1.61 52.28
C ARG A 35 -30.75 0.50 53.03
N GLU A 36 -30.02 -0.46 53.59
CA GLU A 36 -30.60 -1.62 54.25
C GLU A 36 -30.74 -1.37 55.77
N ASP A 37 -29.77 -0.69 56.38
CA ASP A 37 -29.77 -0.38 57.83
C ASP A 37 -30.78 0.72 58.22
N ALA A 38 -31.18 1.58 57.29
CA ALA A 38 -32.17 2.64 57.55
C ALA A 38 -33.61 2.09 57.74
N PHE A 39 -33.85 0.85 57.32
CA PHE A 39 -35.12 0.16 57.59
C PHE A 39 -35.07 -0.61 58.90
N HIS A 40 -33.97 -1.28 59.24
CA HIS A 40 -33.89 -2.10 60.46
C HIS A 40 -33.99 -1.29 61.77
N ASP A 41 -33.38 -0.11 61.85
CA ASP A 41 -33.41 0.71 63.09
C ASP A 41 -34.76 1.39 63.36
N LYS A 42 -35.69 1.38 62.40
CA LYS A 42 -37.06 1.91 62.59
C LYS A 42 -38.09 0.85 63.00
N PHE A 43 -37.76 -0.44 62.90
CA PHE A 43 -38.67 -1.54 63.26
C PHE A 43 -38.53 -2.05 64.71
N ALA A 44 -37.61 -1.48 65.50
CA ALA A 44 -37.49 -1.78 66.93
C ALA A 44 -38.42 -0.93 67.83
N LYS A 45 -39.42 -0.24 67.25
CA LYS A 45 -40.62 0.14 68.00
C LYS A 45 -41.57 -1.03 67.94
N VAL A 46 -41.85 -1.66 69.09
CA VAL A 46 -42.93 -2.65 69.22
C VAL A 46 -44.21 -2.05 68.64
N VAL A 47 -44.59 -2.47 67.43
CA VAL A 47 -45.87 -2.12 66.84
C VAL A 47 -46.91 -2.89 67.64
N ALA A 48 -47.66 -2.18 68.49
CA ALA A 48 -48.81 -2.77 69.16
C ALA A 48 -49.84 -3.12 68.08
N ILE A 49 -49.87 -4.39 67.65
CA ILE A 49 -50.87 -4.90 66.72
C ILE A 49 -52.21 -4.77 67.43
N LYS A 50 -53.04 -3.83 66.96
CA LYS A 50 -54.38 -3.64 67.47
C LYS A 50 -55.25 -4.73 66.84
N GLU A 51 -55.41 -5.84 67.54
CA GLU A 51 -56.25 -6.93 67.04
C GLU A 51 -57.72 -6.47 66.99
N PRO A 52 -58.38 -6.53 65.83
CA PRO A 52 -59.76 -6.12 65.73
C PRO A 52 -60.68 -7.13 66.46
N PRO A 53 -61.84 -6.69 66.99
CA PRO A 53 -62.78 -7.58 67.69
C PRO A 53 -63.15 -8.78 66.80
N PRO A 54 -63.35 -10.00 67.33
CA PRO A 54 -63.73 -11.15 66.50
C PRO A 54 -65.11 -10.97 65.84
N TYR A 55 -65.36 -11.73 64.76
CA TYR A 55 -66.64 -11.72 64.05
C TYR A 55 -67.82 -11.88 65.02
N GLY A 56 -68.88 -11.09 64.83
CA GLY A 56 -70.05 -11.05 65.72
C GLY A 56 -69.90 -10.15 66.95
N ARG A 57 -68.70 -9.65 67.27
CA ARG A 57 -68.45 -8.65 68.35
C ARG A 57 -68.00 -7.28 67.82
N ARG A 58 -68.24 -7.00 66.54
CA ARG A 58 -67.84 -5.78 65.83
C ARG A 58 -68.95 -4.71 65.77
N GLN A 59 -70.04 -4.90 66.50
CA GLN A 59 -71.12 -3.92 66.59
C GLN A 59 -70.61 -2.62 67.23
N GLY A 60 -70.70 -1.51 66.51
CA GLY A 60 -70.17 -0.20 66.92
C GLY A 60 -68.66 0.00 66.71
N PHE A 61 -67.94 -1.01 66.18
CA PHE A 61 -66.55 -0.87 65.79
C PHE A 61 -66.46 -0.21 64.40
N VAL A 62 -65.69 0.87 64.28
CA VAL A 62 -65.50 1.59 63.02
C VAL A 62 -64.00 1.74 62.75
N PRO A 63 -63.43 0.94 61.84
CA PRO A 63 -62.02 1.05 61.50
C PRO A 63 -61.79 2.33 60.66
N ARG A 64 -60.84 3.17 61.08
CA ARG A 64 -60.48 4.43 60.40
C ARG A 64 -59.03 4.44 59.94
N THR A 65 -58.13 3.79 60.67
CA THR A 65 -56.71 3.69 60.34
C THR A 65 -56.35 2.30 59.80
N GLN A 66 -55.23 2.18 59.08
CA GLN A 66 -54.75 0.89 58.56
C GLN A 66 -54.52 -0.11 59.71
N ASP A 67 -54.05 0.36 60.85
CA ASP A 67 -53.80 -0.47 62.04
C ASP A 67 -55.08 -1.05 62.68
N ASP A 68 -56.26 -0.47 62.41
CA ASP A 68 -57.54 -0.98 62.95
C ASP A 68 -57.95 -2.31 62.28
N PHE A 69 -57.30 -2.69 61.18
CA PHE A 69 -57.56 -3.92 60.46
C PHE A 69 -56.63 -5.07 60.89
N GLY A 70 -55.66 -4.84 61.78
CA GLY A 70 -54.67 -5.84 62.17
C GLY A 70 -53.82 -6.28 60.98
N ASP A 71 -53.95 -7.55 60.56
CA ASP A 71 -53.27 -8.13 59.38
C ASP A 71 -54.00 -7.80 58.05
N GLY A 72 -55.00 -6.92 58.10
CA GLY A 72 -55.76 -6.46 56.95
C GLY A 72 -57.15 -7.09 56.83
N GLY A 73 -57.77 -6.94 55.65
CA GLY A 73 -59.14 -7.36 55.39
C GLY A 73 -60.18 -6.31 55.79
N ALA A 74 -61.17 -6.08 54.93
CA ALA A 74 -62.30 -5.19 55.22
C ALA A 74 -63.46 -6.01 55.82
N PHE A 75 -64.19 -5.44 56.76
CA PHE A 75 -65.30 -6.10 57.44
C PHE A 75 -66.62 -5.79 56.71
N PRO A 76 -67.24 -6.77 56.03
CA PRO A 76 -68.43 -6.53 55.22
C PRO A 76 -69.66 -6.16 56.07
N GLU A 77 -69.69 -6.54 57.35
CA GLU A 77 -70.75 -6.16 58.29
C GLU A 77 -70.71 -4.69 58.73
N ILE A 78 -69.63 -3.95 58.39
CA ILE A 78 -69.50 -2.52 58.69
C ILE A 78 -69.74 -1.77 57.38
N HIS A 79 -70.88 -1.09 57.27
CA HIS A 79 -71.35 -0.45 56.03
C HIS A 79 -70.67 0.91 55.78
N ILE A 80 -69.34 0.92 55.80
CA ILE A 80 -68.47 2.07 55.54
C ILE A 80 -67.41 1.63 54.54
N ALA A 81 -67.00 2.52 53.64
CA ALA A 81 -65.88 2.28 52.73
C ALA A 81 -64.58 2.10 53.54
N GLN A 82 -64.03 0.89 53.47
CA GLN A 82 -62.87 0.47 54.25
C GLN A 82 -61.70 0.20 53.32
N PHE A 83 -60.52 0.73 53.66
CA PHE A 83 -59.32 0.63 52.82
C PHE A 83 -58.11 0.12 53.62
N PRO A 84 -58.04 -1.17 53.98
CA PRO A 84 -57.03 -1.71 54.89
C PRO A 84 -55.58 -1.39 54.47
N ILE A 85 -55.30 -1.41 53.16
CA ILE A 85 -53.98 -1.10 52.58
C ILE A 85 -54.06 0.10 51.60
N GLY A 86 -55.13 0.90 51.70
CA GLY A 86 -55.40 1.98 50.75
C GLY A 86 -55.78 1.51 49.34
N MET A 87 -56.10 0.23 49.15
CA MET A 87 -56.57 -0.35 47.89
C MET A 87 -58.00 0.14 47.58
N GLY A 88 -58.26 0.63 46.38
CA GLY A 88 -59.58 1.15 45.98
C GLY A 88 -59.90 2.56 46.51
N ALA A 89 -58.98 3.19 47.23
CA ALA A 89 -59.12 4.59 47.63
C ALA A 89 -58.63 5.52 46.51
N ASP A 90 -59.47 6.48 46.12
CA ASP A 90 -59.10 7.54 45.19
C ASP A 90 -58.17 8.56 45.88
N LYS A 91 -56.88 8.25 45.99
CA LYS A 91 -55.91 9.20 46.55
C LYS A 91 -55.64 10.33 45.53
N PRO A 92 -55.53 11.60 45.97
CA PRO A 92 -55.13 12.70 45.11
C PRO A 92 -53.70 12.44 44.60
N GLY A 93 -53.53 12.39 43.27
CA GLY A 93 -52.26 12.05 42.63
C GLY A 93 -52.07 10.57 42.29
N THR A 94 -53.12 9.74 42.33
CA THR A 94 -53.16 8.36 41.78
C THR A 94 -53.84 8.27 40.41
N GLY A 95 -54.02 9.41 39.72
CA GLY A 95 -54.41 9.42 38.31
C GLY A 95 -53.38 8.69 37.44
N ALA A 96 -53.74 8.39 36.19
CA ALA A 96 -52.95 7.60 35.22
C ALA A 96 -51.47 8.05 35.14
N LYS A 97 -50.61 7.44 35.96
CA LYS A 97 -49.16 7.61 35.90
C LYS A 97 -48.62 6.71 34.81
N ASN A 98 -47.60 7.18 34.10
CA ASN A 98 -46.83 6.41 33.11
C ASN A 98 -45.94 5.34 33.78
N THR A 99 -46.51 4.57 34.70
CA THR A 99 -45.81 3.56 35.50
C THR A 99 -46.46 2.21 35.26
N VAL A 100 -45.66 1.23 34.84
CA VAL A 100 -46.10 -0.17 34.77
C VAL A 100 -46.39 -0.65 36.19
N ALA A 101 -47.49 -1.39 36.37
CA ALA A 101 -47.86 -1.95 37.67
C ALA A 101 -46.78 -2.91 38.17
N LEU A 102 -46.49 -2.88 39.46
CA LEU A 102 -45.59 -3.84 40.11
C LEU A 102 -46.29 -5.21 40.17
N GLN A 103 -45.76 -6.18 39.44
CA GLN A 103 -46.28 -7.54 39.41
C GLN A 103 -45.37 -8.47 40.23
N PHE A 104 -45.97 -9.47 40.84
CA PHE A 104 -45.27 -10.51 41.60
C PHE A 104 -45.41 -11.86 40.89
N ASP A 105 -44.43 -12.74 41.07
CA ASP A 105 -44.56 -14.13 40.66
C ASP A 105 -45.37 -14.96 41.67
N SER A 106 -45.60 -16.23 41.34
CA SER A 106 -46.31 -17.17 42.21
C SER A 106 -45.57 -17.44 43.52
N GLU A 107 -44.28 -17.10 43.60
CA GLU A 107 -43.46 -17.22 44.81
C GLU A 107 -43.47 -15.93 45.65
N GLY A 108 -44.17 -14.88 45.19
CA GLY A 108 -44.23 -13.58 45.85
C GLY A 108 -42.99 -12.69 45.61
N LYS A 109 -42.11 -13.05 44.67
CA LYS A 109 -40.97 -12.20 44.27
C LYS A 109 -41.43 -11.18 43.23
N LEU A 110 -40.89 -9.98 43.33
CA LEU A 110 -41.19 -8.89 42.40
C LEU A 110 -40.61 -9.20 41.02
N ARG A 111 -41.44 -9.07 39.97
CA ARG A 111 -41.08 -9.35 38.58
C ARG A 111 -40.43 -8.13 37.92
N PHE A 112 -39.11 -7.98 38.11
CA PHE A 112 -38.34 -6.99 37.36
C PHE A 112 -38.23 -7.31 35.85
N ASP A 113 -38.41 -8.58 35.47
CA ASP A 113 -38.35 -9.05 34.09
C ASP A 113 -39.36 -8.35 33.17
N GLU A 114 -40.48 -7.86 33.70
CA GLU A 114 -41.51 -7.17 32.93
C GLU A 114 -41.01 -5.90 32.24
N LEU A 115 -40.04 -5.23 32.85
CA LEU A 115 -39.39 -4.08 32.23
C LEU A 115 -38.64 -4.49 30.95
N THR A 116 -38.02 -5.68 30.97
CA THR A 116 -37.28 -6.21 29.81
C THR A 116 -38.20 -6.79 28.73
N ARG A 117 -39.41 -7.19 29.12
CA ARG A 117 -40.46 -7.69 28.21
C ARG A 117 -41.31 -6.57 27.62
N LEU A 118 -41.12 -5.31 28.00
CA LEU A 118 -41.85 -4.19 27.43
C LEU A 118 -41.69 -4.15 25.91
N GLY A 119 -42.79 -4.16 25.16
CA GLY A 119 -42.79 -4.19 23.69
C GLY A 119 -42.70 -5.60 23.08
N HIS A 120 -42.62 -6.64 23.90
CA HIS A 120 -42.68 -8.03 23.47
C HIS A 120 -44.05 -8.66 23.78
N GLY A 121 -44.40 -9.71 23.04
CA GLY A 121 -45.55 -10.55 23.39
C GLY A 121 -45.32 -11.27 24.72
N LYS A 122 -46.40 -11.54 25.46
CA LYS A 122 -46.36 -12.26 26.75
C LYS A 122 -45.68 -13.63 26.68
N ASP A 123 -45.76 -14.28 25.52
CA ASP A 123 -45.22 -15.63 25.28
C ASP A 123 -43.75 -15.62 24.86
N LYS A 124 -43.17 -14.43 24.59
CA LYS A 124 -41.76 -14.33 24.24
C LYS A 124 -40.91 -14.50 25.51
N ILE A 125 -40.07 -15.51 25.48
CA ILE A 125 -39.13 -15.80 26.56
C ILE A 125 -37.97 -14.78 26.49
N VAL A 126 -37.73 -14.09 27.61
CA VAL A 126 -36.59 -13.16 27.79
C VAL A 126 -35.89 -13.56 29.08
N HIS A 127 -34.62 -13.94 28.97
CA HIS A 127 -33.77 -14.25 30.11
C HIS A 127 -33.26 -12.96 30.75
N SER A 128 -33.45 -12.84 32.05
CA SER A 128 -33.12 -11.62 32.83
C SER A 128 -32.74 -11.93 34.27
N ARG A 129 -33.00 -13.14 34.75
CA ARG A 129 -32.73 -13.54 36.13
C ARG A 129 -31.36 -14.18 36.25
N LEU A 130 -30.72 -14.02 37.40
CA LEU A 130 -29.47 -14.74 37.71
C LEU A 130 -29.65 -16.26 37.67
N SER A 131 -30.86 -16.77 37.96
CA SER A 131 -31.19 -18.19 37.81
C SER A 131 -31.00 -18.70 36.38
N ASP A 132 -31.21 -17.84 35.37
CA ASP A 132 -31.09 -18.20 33.96
C ASP A 132 -29.62 -18.36 33.53
N MET A 133 -28.68 -17.76 34.28
CA MET A 133 -27.24 -17.88 34.02
C MET A 133 -26.59 -19.10 34.68
N LYS A 134 -27.26 -19.72 35.65
CA LYS A 134 -26.70 -20.87 36.34
C LYS A 134 -26.71 -22.07 35.41
N SER A 135 -25.58 -22.77 35.34
CA SER A 135 -25.48 -24.03 34.60
C SER A 135 -26.47 -25.03 35.18
N LYS A 136 -27.26 -25.66 34.32
CA LYS A 136 -28.08 -26.81 34.69
C LYS A 136 -27.25 -28.07 34.46
N HIS A 137 -27.32 -29.00 35.40
CA HIS A 137 -26.82 -30.35 35.17
C HIS A 137 -27.76 -31.03 34.16
N ILE A 138 -27.20 -31.74 33.18
CA ILE A 138 -27.95 -32.48 32.17
C ILE A 138 -27.47 -33.91 32.30
N ASP A 139 -28.37 -34.82 32.63
CA ASP A 139 -28.10 -36.24 32.61
C ASP A 139 -28.46 -36.79 31.23
N ASP A 140 -27.63 -37.68 30.67
CA ASP A 140 -27.86 -38.25 29.33
C ASP A 140 -29.16 -39.10 29.25
N GLU A 141 -29.70 -39.50 30.41
CA GLU A 141 -30.95 -40.25 30.54
C GLU A 141 -32.21 -39.36 30.55
N ASP A 142 -32.05 -38.03 30.66
CA ASP A 142 -33.17 -37.09 30.75
C ASP A 142 -33.96 -37.00 29.43
N GLU A 143 -35.23 -37.43 29.47
CA GLU A 143 -36.13 -37.37 28.32
C GLU A 143 -36.41 -35.94 27.83
N SER A 144 -36.28 -34.94 28.71
CA SER A 144 -36.50 -33.53 28.36
C SER A 144 -35.45 -32.94 27.42
N PHE A 145 -34.27 -33.56 27.32
CA PHE A 145 -33.18 -33.13 26.45
C PHE A 145 -33.13 -33.90 25.12
N LYS A 146 -34.06 -34.84 24.91
CA LYS A 146 -34.21 -35.54 23.63
C LYS A 146 -34.84 -34.60 22.60
N LYS A 147 -34.55 -34.87 21.32
CA LYS A 147 -35.24 -34.18 20.23
C LYS A 147 -36.75 -34.50 20.28
N PRO A 148 -37.61 -33.59 19.80
CA PRO A 148 -39.01 -33.91 19.56
C PRO A 148 -39.17 -35.19 18.75
N THR A 149 -40.34 -35.83 18.85
CA THR A 149 -40.59 -37.10 18.15
C THR A 149 -40.53 -36.93 16.63
N ASP A 150 -40.20 -37.99 15.90
CA ASP A 150 -40.12 -37.93 14.43
C ASP A 150 -41.45 -37.50 13.79
N GLU A 151 -42.58 -37.83 14.41
CA GLU A 151 -43.92 -37.40 13.97
C GLU A 151 -44.14 -35.89 14.16
N GLU A 152 -43.78 -35.33 15.32
CA GLU A 152 -43.83 -33.88 15.57
C GLU A 152 -42.90 -33.10 14.64
N ILE A 153 -41.73 -33.66 14.34
CA ILE A 153 -40.80 -33.07 13.37
C ILE A 153 -41.43 -33.05 11.97
N GLN A 154 -42.11 -34.12 11.56
CA GLN A 154 -42.80 -34.16 10.27
C GLN A 154 -43.94 -33.13 10.21
N GLU A 155 -44.79 -33.05 11.25
CA GLU A 155 -45.88 -32.08 11.32
C GLU A 155 -45.37 -30.63 11.28
N THR A 156 -44.35 -30.31 12.09
CA THR A 156 -43.74 -28.97 12.10
C THR A 156 -43.05 -28.65 10.77
N THR A 157 -42.46 -29.65 10.11
CA THR A 157 -41.85 -29.50 8.78
C THR A 157 -42.92 -29.22 7.73
N GLU A 158 -44.03 -29.96 7.72
CA GLU A 158 -45.11 -29.79 6.75
C GLU A 158 -45.82 -28.44 6.92
N THR A 159 -46.13 -28.07 8.15
CA THR A 159 -46.76 -26.77 8.47
C THR A 159 -45.84 -25.61 8.08
N THR A 160 -44.55 -25.69 8.41
CA THR A 160 -43.55 -24.67 8.05
C THR A 160 -43.34 -24.62 6.53
N ARG A 161 -43.26 -25.78 5.87
CA ARG A 161 -43.14 -25.88 4.42
C ARG A 161 -44.32 -25.21 3.73
N ALA A 162 -45.55 -25.52 4.13
CA ALA A 162 -46.76 -24.92 3.56
C ALA A 162 -46.79 -23.39 3.77
N ALA A 163 -46.36 -22.91 4.93
CA ALA A 163 -46.26 -21.48 5.21
C ALA A 163 -45.21 -20.77 4.33
N ILE A 164 -44.04 -21.38 4.14
CA ILE A 164 -42.98 -20.86 3.27
C ILE A 164 -43.43 -20.89 1.81
N GLU A 165 -44.05 -21.99 1.36
CA GLU A 165 -44.61 -22.10 0.01
C GLU A 165 -45.64 -21.00 -0.29
N LYS A 166 -46.48 -20.63 0.69
CA LYS A 166 -47.40 -19.49 0.56
C LYS A 166 -46.68 -18.14 0.37
N ILE A 167 -45.55 -17.94 1.05
CA ILE A 167 -44.76 -16.71 0.91
C ILE A 167 -44.01 -16.70 -0.43
N THR A 168 -43.41 -17.83 -0.81
CA THR A 168 -42.62 -17.93 -2.05
C THR A 168 -43.52 -17.81 -3.28
N THR A 169 -44.70 -18.44 -3.29
CA THR A 169 -45.68 -18.29 -4.38
C THR A 169 -46.09 -16.84 -4.57
N ALA A 170 -46.30 -16.07 -3.49
CA ALA A 170 -46.58 -14.64 -3.59
C ALA A 170 -45.40 -13.84 -4.18
N LYS A 171 -44.16 -14.19 -3.83
CA LYS A 171 -42.95 -13.54 -4.37
C LYS A 171 -42.70 -13.91 -5.83
N VAL A 172 -42.88 -15.17 -6.20
CA VAL A 172 -42.76 -15.67 -7.57
C VAL A 172 -43.82 -15.01 -8.46
N ALA A 173 -45.07 -14.92 -7.99
CA ALA A 173 -46.14 -14.26 -8.73
C ALA A 173 -45.82 -12.79 -9.03
N ALA A 174 -45.18 -12.06 -8.10
CA ALA A 174 -44.77 -10.68 -8.32
C ALA A 174 -43.57 -10.53 -9.28
N ALA A 175 -42.73 -11.56 -9.40
CA ALA A 175 -41.56 -11.56 -10.28
C ALA A 175 -41.86 -11.99 -11.71
N LEU A 176 -42.99 -12.66 -11.96
CA LEU A 176 -43.39 -13.06 -13.31
C LEU A 176 -43.70 -11.81 -14.16
N PRO A 177 -43.08 -11.65 -15.35
CA PRO A 177 -43.22 -10.45 -16.19
C PRO A 177 -44.65 -10.20 -16.70
N VAL A 178 -45.43 -11.26 -16.90
CA VAL A 178 -46.81 -11.21 -17.36
C VAL A 178 -47.68 -11.96 -16.36
N GLN A 179 -48.58 -11.23 -15.68
CA GLN A 179 -49.60 -11.87 -14.85
C GLN A 179 -50.82 -12.19 -15.70
N HIS A 180 -51.30 -13.43 -15.61
CA HIS A 180 -52.61 -13.78 -16.16
C HIS A 180 -53.69 -13.00 -15.40
N ALA A 181 -54.76 -12.60 -16.11
CA ALA A 181 -55.91 -11.97 -15.47
C ALA A 181 -56.47 -12.89 -14.38
N LYS A 182 -56.43 -12.43 -13.13
CA LYS A 182 -56.91 -13.21 -11.98
C LYS A 182 -58.43 -13.25 -12.02
N LYS A 183 -59.01 -14.43 -11.84
CA LYS A 183 -60.46 -14.57 -11.62
C LYS A 183 -60.77 -14.07 -10.21
N THR A 184 -61.81 -13.26 -10.08
CA THR A 184 -62.28 -12.75 -8.78
C THR A 184 -62.74 -13.91 -7.91
N ALA A 185 -62.37 -13.88 -6.62
CA ALA A 185 -62.89 -14.83 -5.65
C ALA A 185 -64.43 -14.74 -5.52
N PRO A 186 -65.12 -15.83 -5.15
CA PRO A 186 -66.56 -15.80 -4.90
C PRO A 186 -66.90 -14.88 -3.70
N ALA A 187 -68.11 -14.32 -3.70
CA ALA A 187 -68.58 -13.43 -2.64
C ALA A 187 -68.59 -14.14 -1.27
N GLN A 188 -68.01 -13.50 -0.26
CA GLN A 188 -67.97 -14.00 1.12
C GLN A 188 -68.98 -13.24 1.98
N PHE A 189 -69.64 -13.93 2.92
CA PHE A 189 -70.56 -13.30 3.88
C PHE A 189 -69.95 -13.36 5.27
N ILE A 190 -69.72 -12.20 5.87
CA ILE A 190 -69.15 -12.05 7.21
C ILE A 190 -70.24 -11.56 8.16
N ARG A 191 -70.40 -12.24 9.28
CA ARG A 191 -71.25 -11.78 10.38
C ARG A 191 -70.44 -10.87 11.29
N TYR A 192 -70.81 -9.60 11.34
CA TYR A 192 -70.16 -8.57 12.14
C TYR A 192 -71.04 -8.17 13.31
N THR A 193 -70.49 -8.24 14.53
CA THR A 193 -71.11 -7.70 15.74
C THR A 193 -70.41 -6.38 16.06
N PRO A 194 -71.07 -5.22 15.90
CA PRO A 194 -70.47 -3.94 16.25
C PRO A 194 -70.15 -3.87 17.74
N SER A 195 -69.01 -3.28 18.10
CA SER A 195 -68.63 -3.02 19.50
C SER A 195 -69.48 -1.94 20.14
N GLN A 196 -69.92 -0.96 19.35
CA GLN A 196 -70.88 0.06 19.77
C GLN A 196 -72.30 -0.45 19.53
N GLN A 197 -72.87 -1.05 20.57
CA GLN A 197 -74.27 -1.49 20.56
C GLN A 197 -75.13 -0.37 21.16
N SER A 198 -75.85 0.34 20.30
CA SER A 198 -76.86 1.33 20.69
C SER A 198 -78.12 1.07 19.88
N GLY A 199 -79.29 1.19 20.49
CA GLY A 199 -80.58 1.02 19.81
C GLY A 199 -80.82 2.02 18.67
N LEU A 200 -80.04 3.10 18.62
CA LEU A 200 -80.05 4.11 17.55
C LEU A 200 -79.20 3.71 16.33
N HIS A 201 -78.36 2.68 16.46
CA HIS A 201 -77.48 2.21 15.39
C HIS A 201 -77.93 0.86 14.86
N ALA A 202 -77.63 0.59 13.59
CA ALA A 202 -77.99 -0.68 12.93
C ALA A 202 -79.50 -1.01 12.93
N SER A 203 -80.38 0.00 13.00
CA SER A 203 -81.84 -0.19 13.09
C SER A 203 -82.25 -1.12 14.26
N GLY A 204 -81.50 -1.10 15.36
CA GLY A 204 -81.73 -1.96 16.52
C GLY A 204 -81.20 -3.39 16.38
N ALA A 205 -80.60 -3.76 15.24
CA ALA A 205 -80.01 -5.08 15.05
C ALA A 205 -78.67 -5.20 15.79
N GLN A 206 -78.51 -6.27 16.56
CA GLN A 206 -77.26 -6.55 17.28
C GLN A 206 -76.10 -6.94 16.34
N GLN A 207 -76.41 -7.45 15.15
CA GLN A 207 -75.44 -7.97 14.19
C GLN A 207 -75.78 -7.53 12.78
N ARG A 208 -74.75 -7.44 11.93
CA ARG A 208 -74.85 -7.13 10.50
C ARG A 208 -74.20 -8.24 9.70
N ILE A 209 -74.80 -8.61 8.58
CA ILE A 209 -74.19 -9.53 7.61
C ILE A 209 -73.63 -8.67 6.47
N ILE A 210 -72.32 -8.76 6.26
CA ILE A 210 -71.60 -7.99 5.24
C ILE A 210 -71.24 -8.95 4.12
N ARG A 211 -71.69 -8.64 2.90
CA ARG A 211 -71.25 -9.32 1.69
C ARG A 211 -69.97 -8.65 1.18
N LEU A 212 -68.85 -9.36 1.26
CA LEU A 212 -67.54 -8.92 0.78
C LEU A 212 -67.29 -9.50 -0.61
N VAL A 213 -67.00 -8.64 -1.58
CA VAL A 213 -66.68 -9.02 -2.96
C VAL A 213 -65.35 -8.36 -3.32
N GLU A 214 -64.41 -9.13 -3.85
CA GLU A 214 -63.13 -8.61 -4.34
C GLU A 214 -63.36 -7.79 -5.62
N GLU A 215 -62.87 -6.55 -5.65
CA GLU A 215 -62.96 -5.69 -6.83
C GLU A 215 -62.11 -6.29 -7.97
N GLN A 216 -62.70 -6.37 -9.16
CA GLN A 216 -61.99 -6.89 -10.33
C GLN A 216 -60.89 -5.92 -10.75
N LYS A 217 -59.63 -6.32 -10.59
CA LYS A 217 -58.46 -5.51 -10.95
C LYS A 217 -58.22 -5.51 -12.45
N ASP A 218 -57.98 -4.34 -13.02
CA ASP A 218 -57.64 -4.19 -14.44
C ASP A 218 -56.21 -4.70 -14.72
N PRO A 219 -56.02 -5.67 -15.65
CA PRO A 219 -54.69 -6.17 -16.01
C PRO A 219 -53.79 -5.14 -16.70
N MET A 220 -54.33 -4.05 -17.26
CA MET A 220 -53.58 -2.98 -17.92
C MET A 220 -53.31 -1.77 -17.01
N GLU A 221 -53.79 -1.80 -15.76
CA GLU A 221 -53.57 -0.72 -14.80
C GLU A 221 -52.11 -0.74 -14.31
N PRO A 222 -51.34 0.36 -14.50
CA PRO A 222 -50.00 0.46 -13.96
C PRO A 222 -50.00 0.56 -12.42
N PRO A 223 -48.85 0.37 -11.73
CA PRO A 223 -48.77 0.56 -10.29
C PRO A 223 -49.24 1.96 -9.85
N ARG A 224 -50.30 2.02 -9.02
CA ARG A 224 -50.97 3.27 -8.61
C ARG A 224 -50.10 4.20 -7.75
N PHE A 225 -49.15 3.67 -6.98
CA PHE A 225 -48.40 4.43 -5.98
C PHE A 225 -46.88 4.25 -6.15
N GLN A 226 -46.13 5.28 -5.76
CA GLN A 226 -44.67 5.24 -5.73
C GLN A 226 -44.16 4.48 -4.50
N ILE A 227 -43.44 3.38 -4.71
CA ILE A 227 -42.95 2.48 -3.63
C ILE A 227 -41.50 2.79 -3.22
N ASN A 228 -40.83 3.74 -3.91
CA ASN A 228 -39.42 4.07 -3.73
C ASN A 228 -39.12 4.98 -2.52
N GLN A 229 -40.11 5.31 -1.69
CA GLN A 229 -39.90 6.12 -0.49
C GLN A 229 -39.05 5.36 0.52
N LYS A 230 -37.80 5.82 0.73
CA LYS A 230 -36.88 5.24 1.71
C LYS A 230 -37.17 5.81 3.10
N ILE A 231 -37.69 4.98 3.97
CA ILE A 231 -37.93 5.30 5.39
C ILE A 231 -36.71 4.85 6.19
N PRO A 232 -36.24 5.61 7.21
CA PRO A 232 -35.21 5.12 8.10
C PRO A 232 -35.63 3.79 8.74
N ARG A 233 -34.65 2.96 9.10
CA ARG A 233 -34.92 1.68 9.73
C ARG A 233 -35.69 1.92 11.03
N ALA A 234 -36.80 1.20 11.20
CA ALA A 234 -37.55 1.19 12.45
C ALA A 234 -36.62 0.85 13.63
N PRO A 235 -36.94 1.34 14.85
CA PRO A 235 -36.17 0.96 16.03
C PRO A 235 -36.13 -0.58 16.14
N PRO A 236 -35.01 -1.16 16.60
CA PRO A 236 -34.94 -2.60 16.83
C PRO A 236 -35.94 -3.02 17.91
N SER A 237 -36.19 -4.32 18.02
CA SER A 237 -36.87 -4.84 19.22
C SER A 237 -36.13 -4.39 20.49
N PRO A 238 -36.83 -4.22 21.61
CA PRO A 238 -36.22 -3.83 22.89
C PRO A 238 -34.97 -4.68 23.18
N PRO A 239 -33.88 -4.06 23.64
CA PRO A 239 -32.61 -4.76 23.81
C PRO A 239 -32.76 -5.89 24.83
N ALA A 240 -32.25 -7.06 24.47
CA ALA A 240 -32.22 -8.20 25.38
C ALA A 240 -31.23 -7.93 26.53
N PRO A 241 -31.54 -8.37 27.77
CA PRO A 241 -30.61 -8.31 28.88
C PRO A 241 -29.31 -9.06 28.59
N VAL A 242 -28.19 -8.44 28.92
CA VAL A 242 -26.86 -8.98 28.64
C VAL A 242 -26.42 -9.86 29.81
N MET A 243 -26.45 -11.18 29.61
CA MET A 243 -26.17 -12.19 30.65
C MET A 243 -24.69 -12.65 30.64
N HIS A 244 -23.77 -11.71 30.83
CA HIS A 244 -22.33 -12.02 30.93
C HIS A 244 -21.94 -12.47 32.34
N SER A 245 -20.89 -13.28 32.45
CA SER A 245 -20.21 -13.49 33.73
C SER A 245 -19.76 -12.14 34.33
N PRO A 246 -19.55 -12.05 35.65
CA PRO A 246 -18.95 -10.87 36.26
C PRO A 246 -17.69 -10.41 35.52
N THR A 247 -17.53 -9.09 35.37
CA THR A 247 -16.41 -8.53 34.61
C THR A 247 -15.08 -8.98 35.24
N ARG A 248 -14.21 -9.58 34.44
CA ARG A 248 -12.85 -9.89 34.88
C ARG A 248 -12.09 -8.58 35.09
N LYS A 249 -11.45 -8.43 36.25
CA LYS A 249 -10.63 -7.24 36.54
C LYS A 249 -9.40 -7.28 35.63
N VAL A 250 -9.30 -6.33 34.70
CA VAL A 250 -8.14 -6.17 33.83
C VAL A 250 -6.96 -5.67 34.68
N THR A 251 -5.81 -6.32 34.54
CA THR A 251 -4.59 -5.85 35.23
C THR A 251 -3.99 -4.67 34.47
N ALA A 252 -3.36 -3.71 35.17
CA ALA A 252 -2.71 -2.58 34.50
C ALA A 252 -1.63 -3.03 33.50
N LYS A 253 -0.95 -4.15 33.80
CA LYS A 253 0.00 -4.80 32.90
C LYS A 253 -0.68 -5.29 31.62
N GLU A 254 -1.76 -6.05 31.73
CA GLU A 254 -2.52 -6.52 30.57
C GLU A 254 -3.01 -5.36 29.71
N GLN A 255 -3.55 -4.30 30.33
CA GLN A 255 -3.97 -3.12 29.57
C GLN A 255 -2.81 -2.42 28.83
N ALA A 256 -1.61 -2.40 29.41
CA ALA A 256 -0.41 -1.84 28.78
C ALA A 256 0.09 -2.73 27.63
N ASP A 257 0.12 -4.04 27.83
CA ASP A 257 0.54 -5.02 26.82
C ASP A 257 -0.39 -4.99 25.58
N TRP A 258 -1.68 -4.72 25.79
CA TRP A 258 -2.67 -4.58 24.72
C TRP A 258 -2.78 -3.15 24.15
N LYS A 259 -1.92 -2.21 24.57
CA LYS A 259 -1.91 -0.86 24.02
C LYS A 259 -1.26 -0.86 22.65
N ILE A 260 -2.08 -0.88 21.61
CA ILE A 260 -1.62 -0.85 20.21
C ILE A 260 -1.00 0.52 19.89
N PRO A 261 0.27 0.58 19.47
CA PRO A 261 0.89 1.83 19.02
C PRO A 261 0.17 2.43 17.79
N PRO A 262 0.18 3.76 17.62
CA PRO A 262 -0.43 4.38 16.43
C PRO A 262 0.29 3.93 15.15
N CYS A 263 -0.49 3.67 14.11
CA CYS A 263 0.06 3.32 12.81
C CYS A 263 0.56 4.59 12.10
N VAL A 264 1.88 4.78 12.09
CA VAL A 264 2.56 5.81 11.29
C VAL A 264 2.97 5.17 9.96
N SER A 265 2.20 5.45 8.91
CA SER A 265 2.47 4.91 7.58
C SER A 265 3.52 5.74 6.84
N ASN A 266 4.44 5.07 6.14
CA ASN A 266 5.36 5.70 5.19
C ASN A 266 4.69 6.12 3.87
N TRP A 267 3.45 5.67 3.60
CA TRP A 267 2.73 5.95 2.36
C TRP A 267 1.51 6.86 2.53
N LYS A 268 0.73 6.67 3.60
CA LYS A 268 -0.56 7.34 3.75
C LYS A 268 -0.60 8.22 4.98
N ASN A 269 -0.89 9.50 4.75
CA ASN A 269 -1.15 10.48 5.80
C ASN A 269 -2.40 11.28 5.44
N PRO A 270 -3.61 10.70 5.63
CA PRO A 270 -4.86 11.31 5.14
C PRO A 270 -5.17 12.64 5.81
N LYS A 271 -4.71 12.83 7.06
CA LYS A 271 -4.90 14.06 7.83
C LYS A 271 -3.72 15.05 7.71
N GLY A 272 -2.69 14.71 6.95
CA GLY A 272 -1.54 15.60 6.71
C GLY A 272 -0.71 15.93 7.96
N TYR A 273 -0.68 15.07 8.98
CA TYR A 273 0.07 15.35 10.21
C TYR A 273 1.59 15.46 9.98
N THR A 274 2.21 16.45 10.59
CA THR A 274 3.68 16.58 10.62
C THR A 274 4.25 15.64 11.68
N VAL A 275 4.59 14.42 11.27
CA VAL A 275 5.22 13.42 12.14
C VAL A 275 6.74 13.56 12.11
N ALA A 276 7.37 13.60 13.28
CA ALA A 276 8.82 13.63 13.44
C ALA A 276 9.49 12.42 12.76
N LEU A 277 10.73 12.58 12.30
CA LEU A 277 11.44 11.59 11.50
C LEU A 277 11.67 10.28 12.28
N ASP A 278 11.97 10.36 13.58
CA ASP A 278 12.13 9.19 14.45
C ASP A 278 10.87 8.33 14.48
N LYS A 279 9.68 8.95 14.58
CA LYS A 279 8.39 8.23 14.61
C LYS A 279 7.96 7.69 13.25
N ARG A 280 8.37 8.32 12.14
CA ARG A 280 8.16 7.78 10.79
C ARG A 280 8.98 6.53 10.53
N LEU A 281 10.24 6.54 10.99
CA LEU A 281 11.17 5.43 10.81
C LEU A 281 11.06 4.38 11.92
N ALA A 282 10.37 4.66 13.03
CA ALA A 282 10.27 3.78 14.19
C ALA A 282 9.67 2.39 13.88
N ALA A 283 8.73 2.31 12.94
CA ALA A 283 8.13 1.04 12.52
C ALA A 283 8.95 0.32 11.44
N ASP A 284 10.03 0.95 10.93
CA ASP A 284 10.88 0.37 9.90
C ASP A 284 11.88 -0.60 10.53
N GLY A 285 11.58 -1.90 10.44
CA GLY A 285 12.40 -2.98 11.00
C GLY A 285 13.79 -3.13 10.38
N ARG A 286 14.20 -2.27 9.43
CA ARG A 286 15.54 -2.26 8.84
C ARG A 286 16.65 -2.13 9.87
N GLY A 287 16.41 -1.39 10.97
CA GLY A 287 17.38 -1.28 12.07
C GLY A 287 17.56 -2.57 12.88
N LEU A 288 16.59 -3.49 12.82
CA LEU A 288 16.67 -4.81 13.45
C LEU A 288 17.33 -5.85 12.53
N GLN A 289 17.39 -5.59 11.22
CA GLN A 289 18.03 -6.46 10.25
C GLN A 289 19.55 -6.21 10.23
N GLN A 290 20.30 -7.09 10.89
CA GLN A 290 21.76 -7.11 10.73
C GLN A 290 22.14 -7.75 9.40
N VAL A 291 22.94 -7.06 8.59
CA VAL A 291 23.46 -7.60 7.33
C VAL A 291 24.64 -8.52 7.66
N HIS A 292 24.42 -9.82 7.53
CA HIS A 292 25.45 -10.83 7.74
C HIS A 292 26.08 -11.19 6.38
N ILE A 293 27.41 -11.07 6.26
CA ILE A 293 28.16 -11.46 5.06
C ILE A 293 28.89 -12.77 5.33
N ASN A 294 28.77 -13.72 4.41
CA ASN A 294 29.41 -15.03 4.52
C ASN A 294 30.93 -14.93 4.28
N GLU A 295 31.75 -15.61 5.09
CA GLU A 295 33.21 -15.72 4.92
C GLU A 295 33.62 -16.37 3.59
N GLY A 296 32.70 -17.12 2.95
CA GLY A 296 32.91 -17.66 1.61
C GLY A 296 33.26 -16.59 0.56
N PHE A 297 32.76 -15.36 0.72
CA PHE A 297 33.12 -14.25 -0.17
C PHE A 297 34.60 -13.87 -0.04
N ALA A 298 35.17 -13.91 1.17
CA ALA A 298 36.58 -13.65 1.38
C ALA A 298 37.45 -14.76 0.75
N LYS A 299 37.10 -16.03 0.99
CA LYS A 299 37.78 -17.19 0.39
C LYS A 299 37.74 -17.15 -1.15
N PHE A 300 36.60 -16.77 -1.72
CA PHE A 300 36.43 -16.64 -3.16
C PHE A 300 37.25 -15.47 -3.73
N ALA A 301 37.23 -14.30 -3.09
CA ALA A 301 38.02 -13.14 -3.51
C ALA A 301 39.53 -13.42 -3.45
N GLU A 302 39.98 -14.13 -2.41
CA GLU A 302 41.37 -14.55 -2.26
C GLU A 302 41.76 -15.57 -3.34
N ALA A 303 40.92 -16.58 -3.58
CA ALA A 303 41.14 -17.56 -4.64
C ALA A 303 41.26 -16.92 -6.02
N LEU A 304 40.40 -15.94 -6.34
CA LEU A 304 40.49 -15.17 -7.59
C LEU A 304 41.78 -14.36 -7.67
N SER A 305 42.19 -13.70 -6.59
CA SER A 305 43.43 -12.92 -6.55
C SER A 305 44.67 -13.80 -6.76
N ILE A 306 44.67 -15.02 -6.21
CA ILE A 306 45.72 -16.02 -6.42
C ILE A 306 45.71 -16.53 -7.87
N ALA A 307 44.52 -16.81 -8.42
CA ALA A 307 44.37 -17.26 -9.80
C ALA A 307 44.85 -16.20 -10.79
N GLU A 308 44.52 -14.92 -10.57
CA GLU A 308 44.98 -13.79 -11.39
C GLU A 308 46.50 -13.67 -11.38
N ARG A 309 47.13 -13.76 -10.20
CA ARG A 309 48.60 -13.72 -10.08
C ARG A 309 49.26 -14.84 -10.88
N LYS A 310 48.80 -16.08 -10.70
CA LYS A 310 49.32 -17.24 -11.44
C LYS A 310 49.09 -17.12 -12.94
N ALA A 311 47.94 -16.57 -13.36
CA ALA A 311 47.66 -16.32 -14.76
C ALA A 311 48.66 -15.32 -15.36
N ARG A 312 48.94 -14.20 -14.67
CA ARG A 312 49.95 -13.22 -15.11
C ARG A 312 51.35 -13.81 -15.19
N GLU A 313 51.79 -14.54 -14.17
CA GLU A 313 53.08 -15.24 -14.18
C GLU A 313 53.18 -16.23 -15.35
N SER A 314 52.11 -16.97 -15.64
CA SER A 314 52.08 -17.90 -16.78
C SER A 314 52.14 -17.20 -18.14
N VAL A 315 51.52 -16.02 -18.26
CA VAL A 315 51.55 -15.20 -19.48
C VAL A 315 52.92 -14.56 -19.66
N GLU A 316 53.52 -14.05 -18.59
CA GLU A 316 54.85 -13.43 -18.63
C GLU A 316 55.92 -14.46 -19.00
N THR A 317 55.91 -15.64 -18.37
CA THR A 317 56.83 -16.73 -18.69
C THR A 317 56.67 -17.21 -20.14
N ARG A 318 55.43 -17.35 -20.64
CA ARG A 318 55.18 -17.66 -22.06
C ARG A 318 55.72 -16.58 -22.98
N ALA A 319 55.47 -15.30 -22.68
CA ALA A 319 55.96 -14.19 -23.48
C ALA A 319 57.50 -14.11 -23.49
N GLN A 320 58.16 -14.41 -22.36
CA GLN A 320 59.62 -14.51 -22.29
C GLN A 320 60.15 -15.68 -23.13
N MET A 321 59.53 -16.87 -23.07
CA MET A 321 59.91 -18.00 -23.92
C MET A 321 59.71 -17.71 -25.40
N GLU A 322 58.59 -17.10 -25.78
CA GLU A 322 58.33 -16.69 -27.17
C GLU A 322 59.37 -15.68 -27.66
N ARG A 323 59.79 -14.73 -26.81
CA ARG A 323 60.90 -13.80 -27.12
C ARG A 323 62.22 -14.53 -27.33
N LEU A 324 62.55 -15.50 -26.47
CA LEU A 324 63.77 -16.30 -26.62
C LEU A 324 63.74 -17.15 -27.90
N ILE A 325 62.60 -17.77 -28.24
CA ILE A 325 62.42 -18.50 -29.49
C ILE A 325 62.56 -17.57 -30.70
N ALA A 326 61.97 -16.37 -30.63
CA ALA A 326 62.10 -15.37 -31.69
C ALA A 326 63.54 -14.88 -31.84
N GLN A 327 64.28 -14.69 -30.75
CA GLN A 327 65.70 -14.34 -30.77
C GLN A 327 66.54 -15.48 -31.37
N ASN A 328 66.32 -16.73 -30.94
CA ASN A 328 67.00 -17.89 -31.51
C ASN A 328 66.73 -18.02 -33.01
N LYS A 329 65.47 -17.89 -33.45
CA LYS A 329 65.10 -17.87 -34.88
C LYS A 329 65.82 -16.74 -35.64
N LYS A 330 65.93 -15.53 -35.06
CA LYS A 330 66.71 -14.44 -35.66
C LYS A 330 68.19 -14.78 -35.77
N THR A 331 68.81 -15.36 -34.74
CA THR A 331 70.22 -15.77 -34.79
C THR A 331 70.46 -16.90 -35.80
N GLU A 332 69.52 -17.83 -35.96
CA GLU A 332 69.59 -18.89 -36.96
C GLU A 332 69.46 -18.32 -38.38
N GLN A 333 68.54 -17.37 -38.59
CA GLN A 333 68.44 -16.61 -39.84
C GLN A 333 69.74 -15.85 -40.13
N GLU A 334 70.34 -15.19 -39.15
CA GLU A 334 71.62 -14.48 -39.31
C GLU A 334 72.77 -15.44 -39.67
N LYS A 335 72.86 -16.60 -39.02
CA LYS A 335 73.82 -17.66 -39.37
C LYS A 335 73.61 -18.16 -40.80
N ARG A 336 72.37 -18.43 -41.19
CA ARG A 336 72.01 -18.85 -42.55
C ARG A 336 72.38 -17.78 -43.60
N MET A 337 72.14 -16.51 -43.29
CA MET A 337 72.56 -15.38 -44.13
C MET A 337 74.08 -15.26 -44.21
N ARG A 338 74.79 -15.54 -43.11
CA ARG A 338 76.26 -15.55 -43.05
C ARG A 338 76.86 -16.70 -43.87
N GLU A 339 76.29 -17.89 -43.79
CA GLU A 339 76.69 -19.05 -44.60
C GLU A 339 76.44 -18.80 -46.10
N MET A 340 75.28 -18.22 -46.46
CA MET A 340 74.99 -17.80 -47.83
C MET A 340 75.99 -16.73 -48.31
N ALA A 341 76.36 -15.77 -47.46
CA ALA A 341 77.38 -14.77 -47.79
C ALA A 341 78.79 -15.40 -47.94
N GLN A 342 79.13 -16.41 -47.13
CA GLN A 342 80.39 -17.15 -47.24
C GLN A 342 80.41 -18.02 -48.50
N SER A 343 79.32 -18.70 -48.85
CA SER A 343 79.22 -19.48 -50.09
C SER A 343 79.30 -18.56 -51.31
N ALA A 344 78.67 -17.38 -51.29
CA ALA A 344 78.80 -16.37 -52.33
C ALA A 344 80.24 -15.82 -52.45
N ARG A 345 80.98 -15.71 -51.34
CA ARG A 345 82.41 -15.37 -51.34
C ARG A 345 83.28 -16.50 -51.91
N ILE A 346 82.97 -17.76 -51.58
CA ILE A 346 83.68 -18.93 -52.12
C ILE A 346 83.43 -19.07 -53.62
N GLN A 347 82.19 -18.89 -54.08
CA GLN A 347 81.86 -18.83 -55.51
C GLN A 347 82.60 -17.70 -56.22
N ARG A 348 82.76 -16.53 -55.58
CA ARG A 348 83.64 -15.45 -56.07
C ARG A 348 85.11 -15.87 -56.11
N SER A 349 85.62 -16.57 -55.11
CA SER A 349 87.00 -17.08 -55.10
C SER A 349 87.25 -18.21 -56.09
N GLN A 350 86.25 -19.04 -56.39
CA GLN A 350 86.31 -20.06 -57.43
C GLN A 350 86.20 -19.42 -58.82
N ALA A 351 85.43 -18.34 -58.99
CA ALA A 351 85.47 -17.49 -60.17
C ALA A 351 86.83 -16.80 -60.35
N LEU A 352 87.54 -16.47 -59.25
CA LEU A 352 88.91 -15.97 -59.28
C LEU A 352 89.94 -17.06 -59.62
N ARG A 353 89.75 -18.33 -59.22
CA ARG A 353 90.62 -19.45 -59.60
C ARG A 353 90.40 -19.97 -61.03
N LYS A 354 89.22 -19.72 -61.62
CA LYS A 354 88.95 -20.01 -63.04
C LYS A 354 89.42 -18.86 -63.98
N ALA A 355 90.02 -17.81 -63.41
CA ALA A 355 90.54 -16.63 -64.12
C ALA A 355 92.09 -16.64 -64.26
N GLU A 356 92.74 -17.77 -63.99
CA GLU A 356 94.21 -17.93 -64.01
C GLU A 356 94.72 -18.62 -65.30
N ALA A 357 93.90 -18.69 -66.36
CA ALA A 357 94.22 -19.47 -67.56
C ALA A 357 93.83 -18.87 -68.92
N ASP A 358 93.61 -17.55 -69.05
CA ASP A 358 93.50 -16.87 -70.35
C ASP A 358 93.59 -15.33 -70.16
N GLU A 359 94.82 -14.80 -70.08
CA GLU A 359 95.09 -13.38 -69.78
C GLU A 359 95.04 -12.41 -70.98
N ASP A 360 94.92 -12.89 -72.22
CA ASP A 360 95.16 -12.00 -73.38
C ASP A 360 93.92 -11.23 -73.89
N GLN A 361 92.70 -11.53 -73.43
CA GLN A 361 91.48 -10.87 -73.94
C GLN A 361 90.78 -9.92 -72.95
N LYS A 362 91.13 -9.94 -71.66
CA LYS A 362 90.44 -9.13 -70.62
C LYS A 362 91.05 -7.74 -70.38
N LEU A 363 92.28 -7.51 -70.79
CA LEU A 363 92.94 -6.19 -70.72
C LEU A 363 92.25 -5.12 -71.59
N MET A 364 91.52 -5.54 -72.65
CA MET A 364 90.86 -4.63 -73.57
C MET A 364 89.48 -4.15 -73.07
N GLU A 365 88.81 -4.92 -72.19
CA GLU A 365 87.48 -4.61 -71.67
C GLU A 365 87.51 -3.87 -70.32
N GLU A 366 88.46 -4.20 -69.42
CA GLU A 366 88.63 -3.48 -68.14
C GLU A 366 89.16 -2.05 -68.34
N ALA A 367 89.91 -1.79 -69.43
CA ALA A 367 90.30 -0.44 -69.82
C ALA A 367 89.08 0.41 -70.24
N LYS A 368 88.06 -0.18 -70.89
CA LYS A 368 86.82 0.49 -71.27
C LYS A 368 85.92 0.81 -70.07
N GLU A 369 85.85 -0.08 -69.07
CA GLU A 369 85.05 0.14 -67.86
C GLU A 369 85.67 1.18 -66.91
N ARG A 370 87.02 1.24 -66.82
CA ARG A 370 87.72 2.34 -66.11
C ARG A 370 87.59 3.69 -66.81
N GLU A 371 87.52 3.70 -68.15
CA GLU A 371 87.26 4.91 -68.94
C GLU A 371 85.80 5.41 -68.74
N ALA A 372 84.83 4.50 -68.68
CA ALA A 372 83.41 4.81 -68.43
C ALA A 372 83.17 5.38 -67.02
N ILE A 373 83.78 4.80 -65.98
CA ILE A 373 83.70 5.32 -64.59
C ILE A 373 84.35 6.71 -64.47
N ARG A 374 85.43 6.97 -65.21
CA ARG A 374 86.04 8.30 -65.28
C ARG A 374 85.12 9.31 -65.99
N ARG A 375 84.43 8.89 -67.06
CA ARG A 375 83.48 9.71 -67.81
C ARG A 375 82.23 10.05 -67.00
N ASP A 376 81.65 9.08 -66.29
CA ASP A 376 80.48 9.28 -65.42
C ASP A 376 80.78 10.20 -64.24
N ARG A 377 81.94 10.04 -63.59
CA ARG A 377 82.34 10.92 -62.49
C ARG A 377 82.57 12.36 -62.95
N VAL A 378 83.01 12.56 -64.21
CA VAL A 378 83.13 13.87 -64.84
C VAL A 378 81.75 14.42 -65.25
N GLU A 379 80.83 13.58 -65.73
CA GLU A 379 79.45 13.97 -66.05
C GLU A 379 78.64 14.37 -64.81
N ASP A 380 78.79 13.65 -63.69
CA ASP A 380 78.15 13.97 -62.41
C ASP A 380 78.71 15.26 -61.81
N HIS A 381 80.04 15.46 -61.86
CA HIS A 381 80.62 16.75 -61.50
C HIS A 381 80.16 17.89 -62.43
N ARG A 382 79.87 17.60 -63.70
CA ARG A 382 79.36 18.58 -64.66
C ARG A 382 77.87 18.88 -64.41
N LYS A 383 77.05 17.88 -64.08
CA LYS A 383 75.63 18.02 -63.68
C LYS A 383 75.52 18.74 -62.34
N GLU A 384 76.34 18.41 -61.34
CA GLU A 384 76.39 19.10 -60.05
C GLU A 384 76.87 20.55 -60.20
N ARG A 385 77.86 20.82 -61.08
CA ARG A 385 78.33 22.19 -61.38
C ARG A 385 77.31 23.01 -62.20
N ASN A 386 76.57 22.40 -63.13
CA ASN A 386 75.50 23.08 -63.87
C ASN A 386 74.25 23.30 -63.00
N ILE A 387 73.90 22.37 -62.11
CA ILE A 387 72.79 22.54 -61.16
C ILE A 387 73.14 23.57 -60.09
N ALA A 388 74.39 23.59 -59.59
CA ALA A 388 74.90 24.61 -58.68
C ALA A 388 74.94 26.02 -59.29
N ARG A 389 75.11 26.13 -60.62
CA ARG A 389 75.08 27.42 -61.33
C ARG A 389 73.68 27.86 -61.77
N SER A 390 72.77 26.92 -62.07
CA SER A 390 71.43 27.26 -62.57
C SER A 390 70.39 27.48 -61.47
N ARG A 391 70.42 26.77 -60.32
CA ARG A 391 69.50 26.98 -59.17
C ARG A 391 70.09 26.42 -57.86
N PRO A 392 70.77 27.23 -57.02
CA PRO A 392 71.42 26.73 -55.79
C PRO A 392 70.43 26.15 -54.77
N ASP A 393 69.21 26.69 -54.67
CA ASP A 393 68.22 26.28 -53.66
C ASP A 393 67.68 24.86 -53.84
N LYS A 394 67.69 24.32 -55.07
CA LYS A 394 67.20 22.96 -55.35
C LYS A 394 68.23 21.89 -54.98
N LEU A 395 69.52 22.21 -54.96
CA LEU A 395 70.58 21.27 -54.58
C LEU A 395 70.57 21.03 -53.06
N GLU A 396 70.40 22.09 -52.28
CA GLU A 396 70.35 22.00 -50.81
C GLU A 396 69.09 21.25 -50.34
N LYS A 397 67.94 21.51 -50.95
CA LYS A 397 66.68 20.83 -50.63
C LYS A 397 66.72 19.33 -50.95
N LEU A 398 67.37 18.94 -52.06
CA LEU A 398 67.46 17.56 -52.52
C LEU A 398 68.47 16.73 -51.71
N LYS A 399 69.54 17.36 -51.19
CA LYS A 399 70.41 16.74 -50.17
C LYS A 399 69.69 16.63 -48.81
N ARG A 400 69.00 17.68 -48.36
CA ARG A 400 68.29 17.71 -47.07
C ARG A 400 67.11 16.74 -46.97
N ASP A 401 66.36 16.51 -48.05
CA ASP A 401 65.26 15.52 -48.06
C ASP A 401 65.76 14.06 -48.13
N LYS A 402 66.97 13.84 -48.67
CA LYS A 402 67.62 12.51 -48.71
C LYS A 402 68.14 12.10 -47.33
N ASP A 403 68.59 13.06 -46.52
CA ASP A 403 69.21 12.84 -45.21
C ASP A 403 68.23 12.94 -44.01
N ARG A 404 66.93 13.19 -44.23
CA ARG A 404 65.91 13.20 -43.16
C ARG A 404 65.51 11.78 -42.71
N ASP A 405 65.50 11.59 -41.39
CA ASP A 405 65.11 10.35 -40.70
C ASP A 405 63.63 9.97 -40.94
N ILE A 406 63.35 8.67 -40.92
CA ILE A 406 62.05 8.09 -41.33
C ILE A 406 60.92 8.51 -40.38
N SER A 407 61.20 8.64 -39.07
CA SER A 407 60.23 9.13 -38.07
C SER A 407 59.84 10.59 -38.28
N GLU A 408 60.78 11.45 -38.68
CA GLU A 408 60.51 12.85 -38.98
C GLU A 408 59.69 13.00 -40.27
N LYS A 409 59.93 12.16 -41.28
CA LYS A 409 59.12 12.12 -42.51
C LYS A 409 57.65 11.75 -42.23
N ILE A 410 57.41 10.84 -41.28
CA ILE A 410 56.07 10.43 -40.85
C ILE A 410 55.38 11.56 -40.06
N ALA A 411 56.08 12.21 -39.15
CA ALA A 411 55.53 13.33 -38.35
C ALA A 411 55.22 14.58 -39.19
N LEU A 412 55.97 14.83 -40.26
CA LEU A 412 55.74 15.92 -41.21
C LEU A 412 54.75 15.58 -42.34
N GLY A 413 54.21 14.35 -42.36
CA GLY A 413 53.26 13.89 -43.38
C GLY A 413 53.82 13.90 -44.81
N LEU A 414 55.15 13.90 -44.98
CA LEU A 414 55.77 13.82 -46.29
C LEU A 414 55.63 12.38 -46.81
N PRO A 415 55.07 12.16 -48.02
CA PRO A 415 54.90 10.83 -48.56
C PRO A 415 56.28 10.18 -48.75
N ASP A 416 56.43 8.95 -48.25
CA ASP A 416 57.66 8.18 -48.46
C ASP A 416 57.93 8.07 -49.96
N SER A 417 59.01 8.72 -50.41
CA SER A 417 59.37 8.71 -51.83
C SER A 417 59.82 7.33 -52.32
N ARG A 418 59.97 6.34 -51.42
CA ARG A 418 60.17 4.93 -51.78
C ARG A 418 58.86 4.17 -52.04
N ALA A 419 57.71 4.70 -51.59
CA ALA A 419 56.40 4.08 -51.82
C ALA A 419 55.85 4.29 -53.25
N ARG A 420 56.47 5.18 -54.06
CA ARG A 420 56.07 5.44 -55.46
C ARG A 420 56.54 4.38 -56.47
N ALA A 421 57.13 3.28 -56.02
CA ALA A 421 57.59 2.20 -56.88
C ALA A 421 56.56 1.05 -57.08
N SER A 422 55.41 1.07 -56.40
CA SER A 422 54.38 0.04 -56.57
C SER A 422 53.16 0.60 -57.32
N GLY A 423 52.89 0.08 -58.51
CA GLY A 423 51.82 0.53 -59.42
C GLY A 423 50.44 -0.03 -59.08
N GLU A 424 49.91 0.24 -57.89
CA GLU A 424 48.56 -0.18 -57.48
C GLU A 424 47.65 1.02 -57.15
N THR A 425 46.37 0.92 -57.56
CA THR A 425 45.37 2.01 -57.50
C THR A 425 45.07 2.46 -56.06
N GLN A 426 45.03 3.78 -55.85
CA GLN A 426 44.81 4.42 -54.55
C GLN A 426 43.36 4.24 -54.08
N PHE A 427 43.15 3.69 -52.89
CA PHE A 427 41.85 3.68 -52.20
C PHE A 427 41.80 4.77 -51.11
N ASP A 428 40.65 5.43 -50.94
CA ASP A 428 40.44 6.45 -49.90
C ASP A 428 40.30 5.79 -48.52
N ALA A 429 41.32 5.96 -47.67
CA ALA A 429 41.37 5.41 -46.33
C ALA A 429 40.21 5.84 -45.42
N ARG A 430 39.51 6.96 -45.72
CA ARG A 430 38.37 7.41 -44.93
C ARG A 430 37.15 6.52 -45.08
N LEU A 431 37.02 5.83 -46.22
CA LEU A 431 35.91 4.93 -46.52
C LEU A 431 36.14 3.51 -45.99
N PHE A 432 37.36 3.17 -45.58
CA PHE A 432 37.68 1.86 -45.02
C PHE A 432 37.29 1.82 -43.54
N ASN A 433 36.56 0.77 -43.12
CA ASN A 433 36.06 0.54 -41.74
C ASN A 433 34.94 1.47 -41.23
N GLN A 434 34.13 2.08 -42.11
CA GLN A 434 32.98 2.89 -41.65
C GLN A 434 31.73 2.06 -41.28
N THR A 435 31.60 0.82 -41.76
CA THR A 435 30.42 -0.03 -41.53
C THR A 435 30.80 -1.23 -40.64
N GLY A 436 30.09 -1.39 -39.51
CA GLY A 436 30.29 -2.50 -38.56
C GLY A 436 29.84 -3.83 -39.18
N GLY A 437 30.78 -4.53 -39.80
CA GLY A 437 30.48 -5.59 -40.77
C GLY A 437 30.14 -6.98 -40.24
N LEU A 438 29.73 -7.19 -38.98
CA LEU A 438 29.46 -8.56 -38.50
C LEU A 438 28.39 -8.74 -37.40
N ASP A 439 27.64 -7.70 -37.01
CA ASP A 439 26.73 -7.77 -35.85
C ASP A 439 25.23 -7.62 -36.19
N SER A 440 24.85 -7.59 -37.47
CA SER A 440 23.48 -7.32 -37.92
C SER A 440 22.56 -8.56 -37.98
N GLY A 441 22.81 -9.60 -37.18
CA GLY A 441 22.22 -10.94 -37.37
C GLY A 441 21.29 -11.46 -36.27
N GLY A 442 21.09 -10.71 -35.17
CA GLY A 442 20.23 -11.14 -34.04
C GLY A 442 18.99 -10.26 -33.93
N ILE A 443 18.00 -10.46 -34.80
CA ILE A 443 16.73 -9.72 -34.76
C ILE A 443 15.70 -10.65 -34.09
N ASP A 444 15.34 -10.32 -32.85
CA ASP A 444 14.22 -10.91 -32.13
C ASP A 444 13.00 -9.99 -32.33
N ASP A 445 11.78 -10.52 -32.29
CA ASP A 445 10.56 -9.73 -32.57
C ASP A 445 10.31 -8.63 -31.51
N GLU A 446 11.03 -8.69 -30.38
CA GLU A 446 11.01 -7.69 -29.30
C GLU A 446 12.00 -6.51 -29.52
N THR A 447 12.99 -6.63 -30.42
CA THR A 447 13.99 -5.58 -30.68
C THR A 447 13.56 -4.65 -31.82
N TYR A 448 13.12 -3.44 -31.49
CA TYR A 448 12.69 -2.44 -32.50
C TYR A 448 13.88 -1.77 -33.20
N THR A 449 14.46 -2.44 -34.20
CA THR A 449 15.57 -1.97 -35.06
C THR A 449 15.12 -1.54 -36.47
N ALA A 450 13.91 -0.97 -36.61
CA ALA A 450 13.36 -0.58 -37.90
C ALA A 450 14.06 0.61 -38.59
N TYR A 451 14.88 1.39 -37.88
CA TYR A 451 15.54 2.59 -38.41
C TYR A 451 16.99 2.73 -37.94
N ASP A 452 17.90 3.01 -38.89
CA ASP A 452 19.34 3.19 -38.63
C ASP A 452 19.71 4.52 -37.95
N LYS A 453 18.80 5.50 -37.96
CA LYS A 453 19.05 6.87 -37.46
C LYS A 453 17.89 7.34 -36.57
N PRO A 454 18.17 7.96 -35.40
CA PRO A 454 17.12 8.55 -34.58
C PRO A 454 16.49 9.75 -35.28
N TRP A 455 15.17 9.94 -35.08
CA TRP A 455 14.38 11.02 -35.68
C TRP A 455 14.92 12.44 -35.37
N ARG A 456 15.66 12.61 -34.26
CA ARG A 456 16.39 13.84 -33.93
C ARG A 456 17.77 13.50 -33.33
N PRO A 457 18.88 14.08 -33.83
CA PRO A 457 20.20 13.92 -33.23
C PRO A 457 20.33 14.84 -32.00
N GLN A 458 19.68 14.49 -30.89
CA GLN A 458 19.71 15.32 -29.67
C GLN A 458 21.04 15.20 -28.89
N ASP A 459 21.75 14.07 -28.98
CA ASP A 459 22.89 13.79 -28.11
C ASP A 459 24.16 14.61 -28.39
N ASN A 460 24.33 15.13 -29.61
CA ASN A 460 25.51 15.94 -29.97
C ASN A 460 25.28 17.46 -29.95
N VAL A 461 24.04 17.90 -29.90
CA VAL A 461 23.73 19.35 -29.96
C VAL A 461 23.82 19.96 -28.55
N GLN A 462 23.49 19.20 -27.49
CA GLN A 462 23.60 19.68 -26.10
C GLN A 462 25.05 20.00 -25.66
N GLN A 463 26.07 19.39 -26.29
CA GLN A 463 27.48 19.66 -25.95
C GLN A 463 28.04 20.94 -26.58
N HIS A 464 27.34 21.55 -27.55
CA HIS A 464 27.83 22.70 -28.31
C HIS A 464 26.95 23.95 -28.23
N ILE A 465 25.73 23.88 -27.68
CA ILE A 465 24.85 25.06 -27.62
C ILE A 465 25.28 26.08 -26.55
N TYR A 466 25.96 25.68 -25.46
CA TYR A 466 26.40 26.62 -24.41
C TYR A 466 27.83 26.36 -23.91
N ARG A 467 28.81 26.52 -24.81
CA ARG A 467 30.22 26.68 -24.42
C ARG A 467 30.82 27.88 -25.16
N PRO A 468 30.90 29.07 -24.55
CA PRO A 468 31.68 30.17 -25.12
C PRO A 468 33.16 29.76 -25.08
N ARG A 469 33.80 29.67 -26.25
CA ARG A 469 35.23 29.36 -26.38
C ARG A 469 36.04 30.64 -26.20
N LYS A 470 36.66 30.80 -25.04
CA LYS A 470 37.50 31.96 -24.67
C LYS A 470 38.72 32.17 -25.60
N ASP A 471 39.12 31.15 -26.35
CA ASP A 471 40.31 31.18 -27.23
C ASP A 471 40.04 31.62 -28.68
N VAL A 472 38.79 31.91 -29.06
CA VAL A 472 38.48 32.34 -30.44
C VAL A 472 38.46 33.87 -30.57
N ASP A 473 38.20 34.60 -29.48
CA ASP A 473 38.19 36.07 -29.47
C ASP A 473 39.59 36.70 -29.46
N SER A 474 40.60 36.03 -28.87
CA SER A 474 41.98 36.52 -28.84
C SER A 474 42.65 36.57 -30.22
N GLY A 475 42.11 35.84 -31.20
CA GLY A 475 42.58 35.88 -32.59
C GLY A 475 41.90 36.96 -33.44
N ILE A 476 40.77 37.53 -32.99
CA ILE A 476 39.93 38.47 -33.76
C ILE A 476 40.06 39.91 -33.23
N TYR A 477 40.19 40.10 -31.92
CA TYR A 477 40.45 41.40 -31.31
C TYR A 477 41.84 41.41 -30.67
N GLY A 478 42.77 42.14 -31.28
CA GLY A 478 44.18 42.21 -30.89
C GLY A 478 44.42 42.67 -29.44
N ALA A 479 45.56 42.25 -28.88
CA ALA A 479 45.98 42.35 -27.49
C ALA A 479 46.33 43.78 -27.00
N ASP A 480 45.38 44.72 -27.08
CA ASP A 480 45.59 46.13 -26.65
C ASP A 480 44.79 46.53 -25.40
N LEU A 481 43.99 45.63 -24.82
CA LEU A 481 43.23 45.91 -23.59
C LEU A 481 44.13 46.00 -22.34
N ASP A 482 45.15 45.15 -22.23
CA ASP A 482 46.05 45.11 -21.07
C ASP A 482 47.01 46.31 -21.00
N LYS A 483 47.24 47.01 -22.12
CA LYS A 483 48.05 48.25 -22.15
C LYS A 483 47.27 49.49 -21.72
N ILE A 484 45.94 49.49 -21.91
CA ILE A 484 45.08 50.62 -21.54
C ILE A 484 44.79 50.60 -20.03
N ILE A 485 44.62 49.42 -19.44
CA ILE A 485 44.35 49.23 -18.00
C ILE A 485 45.57 49.62 -17.12
N ASN A 486 46.80 49.47 -17.64
CA ASN A 486 48.03 49.71 -16.88
C ASN A 486 48.56 51.15 -16.92
N THR A 487 47.83 52.11 -17.51
CA THR A 487 48.21 53.53 -17.46
C THR A 487 47.41 54.28 -16.41
N SER A 488 48.09 54.77 -15.38
CA SER A 488 47.57 55.53 -14.24
C SER A 488 47.17 56.97 -14.60
N ARG A 489 46.46 57.17 -15.71
CA ARG A 489 46.08 58.50 -16.23
C ARG A 489 44.72 59.02 -15.73
N PHE A 490 44.03 58.27 -14.86
CA PHE A 490 42.69 58.64 -14.37
C PHE A 490 42.46 58.30 -12.88
N VAL A 491 43.18 58.99 -11.99
CA VAL A 491 42.85 59.04 -10.56
C VAL A 491 42.50 60.49 -10.19
N PRO A 492 41.27 60.79 -9.75
CA PRO A 492 40.88 62.12 -9.26
C PRO A 492 41.40 62.39 -7.82
N ASP A 493 42.00 63.55 -7.59
CA ASP A 493 42.61 63.98 -6.30
C ASP A 493 41.62 64.45 -5.20
N LYS A 494 40.32 64.21 -5.35
CA LYS A 494 39.30 64.59 -4.34
C LYS A 494 38.23 63.51 -4.21
N GLY A 495 38.26 62.75 -3.11
CA GLY A 495 37.23 61.79 -2.75
C GLY A 495 35.94 62.48 -2.30
N PHE A 496 34.80 61.92 -2.71
CA PHE A 496 33.46 62.30 -2.27
C PHE A 496 33.26 61.80 -0.83
N SER A 497 33.12 62.71 0.12
CA SER A 497 32.85 62.43 1.53
C SER A 497 31.46 61.79 1.68
N GLY A 498 31.39 60.55 2.15
CA GLY A 498 30.12 59.84 2.35
C GLY A 498 30.23 58.33 2.55
N THR A 499 31.43 57.75 2.48
CA THR A 499 31.65 56.32 2.70
C THR A 499 32.76 56.07 3.73
N GLU A 500 32.64 56.71 4.88
CA GLU A 500 33.42 56.35 6.07
C GLU A 500 32.55 55.46 6.94
N GLY A 501 32.86 54.16 6.92
CA GLY A 501 32.10 53.13 7.62
C GLY A 501 32.76 51.77 7.47
N GLU A 502 33.93 51.65 8.10
CA GLU A 502 34.47 50.45 8.76
C GLU A 502 34.38 49.08 8.05
N GLY A 503 35.53 48.67 7.48
CA GLY A 503 36.07 47.30 7.64
C GLY A 503 35.46 46.20 6.77
N SER A 504 36.10 45.87 5.64
CA SER A 504 35.95 44.53 5.05
C SER A 504 37.20 44.05 4.30
N GLY A 505 38.00 43.22 4.98
CA GLY A 505 38.78 42.18 4.33
C GLY A 505 38.02 40.87 4.40
N ALA A 506 37.29 40.50 3.34
CA ALA A 506 36.96 39.11 2.96
C ALA A 506 36.15 39.08 1.65
N PRO A 507 36.41 38.12 0.74
CA PRO A 507 35.78 38.06 -0.57
C PRO A 507 34.42 37.35 -0.52
N ARG A 508 33.38 37.99 -1.07
CA ARG A 508 32.14 37.35 -1.58
C ARG A 508 32.20 37.54 -3.10
N GLY A 509 32.04 36.54 -3.96
CA GLY A 509 31.01 35.51 -3.97
C GLY A 509 30.21 35.72 -5.26
N SER A 510 30.60 35.04 -6.35
CA SER A 510 29.89 35.04 -7.63
C SER A 510 28.63 34.19 -7.51
N GLY A 511 27.51 34.83 -7.13
CA GLY A 511 26.16 34.31 -7.28
C GLY A 511 25.30 35.35 -8.01
N PRO A 512 24.30 34.94 -8.80
CA PRO A 512 23.45 35.87 -9.52
C PRO A 512 22.58 36.68 -8.56
N VAL A 513 22.42 37.95 -8.90
CA VAL A 513 21.70 39.02 -8.18
C VAL A 513 20.31 38.56 -7.73
N GLN A 514 20.07 38.57 -6.43
CA GLN A 514 18.73 38.49 -5.83
C GLN A 514 18.15 39.91 -5.73
N PHE A 515 16.95 40.13 -6.26
CA PHE A 515 16.20 41.37 -6.07
C PHE A 515 15.39 41.26 -4.78
N GLU A 516 15.50 42.27 -3.92
CA GLU A 516 14.57 42.49 -2.81
C GLU A 516 13.19 42.84 -3.41
N ARG A 517 12.19 42.03 -3.05
CA ARG A 517 10.78 42.28 -3.36
C ARG A 517 10.16 42.91 -2.12
N GLU A 518 10.09 44.23 -2.11
CA GLU A 518 9.17 44.98 -1.25
C GLU A 518 7.82 45.16 -1.96
N GLU A 519 6.77 44.80 -1.22
CA GLU A 519 5.42 45.37 -1.21
C GLU A 519 4.46 45.18 -2.42
N GLU A 520 3.48 44.28 -2.19
CA GLU A 520 2.08 44.26 -2.65
C GLU A 520 1.72 44.52 -4.13
N ASP A 521 1.40 43.43 -4.85
CA ASP A 521 0.78 43.44 -6.18
C ASP A 521 -0.74 43.73 -6.08
N ILE A 522 -1.10 45.00 -6.20
CA ILE A 522 -2.46 45.55 -6.01
C ILE A 522 -3.44 45.13 -7.14
N PHE A 523 -2.96 44.56 -8.26
CA PHE A 523 -3.80 44.29 -9.43
C PHE A 523 -3.95 42.81 -9.82
N GLY A 524 -3.52 41.86 -8.98
CA GLY A 524 -3.92 40.43 -9.09
C GLY A 524 -3.57 39.76 -10.42
N LEU A 525 -2.60 40.27 -11.16
CA LEU A 525 -2.24 39.79 -12.50
C LEU A 525 -1.43 38.48 -12.47
N GLY A 526 -0.82 38.15 -11.34
CA GLY A 526 -0.06 36.91 -11.16
C GLY A 526 -0.90 35.62 -11.20
N GLU A 527 -2.17 35.68 -10.77
CA GLU A 527 -3.06 34.51 -10.72
C GLU A 527 -3.70 34.18 -12.08
N LEU A 528 -3.81 35.19 -12.96
CA LEU A 528 -4.36 35.06 -14.31
C LEU A 528 -3.38 34.39 -15.29
N LEU A 529 -2.07 34.48 -15.05
CA LEU A 529 -1.02 33.88 -15.90
C LEU A 529 -0.70 32.42 -15.56
N GLN A 530 -1.05 31.95 -14.36
CA GLN A 530 -0.84 30.54 -13.96
C GLN A 530 -1.99 29.60 -14.32
N THR A 531 -3.18 30.14 -14.61
CA THR A 531 -4.37 29.34 -14.95
C THR A 531 -4.49 29.00 -16.45
N SER A 532 -3.63 29.57 -17.31
CA SER A 532 -3.67 29.35 -18.76
C SER A 532 -2.67 28.31 -19.31
N SER A 533 -1.88 27.64 -18.47
CA SER A 533 -0.86 26.68 -18.94
C SER A 533 -1.18 25.19 -18.72
N SER A 534 -2.43 24.82 -18.39
CA SER A 534 -2.83 23.42 -18.33
C SER A 534 -4.22 23.19 -18.93
N GLY A 535 -4.27 22.98 -20.24
CA GLY A 535 -5.46 22.56 -20.97
C GLY A 535 -5.13 21.57 -22.10
N ASN A 536 -5.80 20.42 -22.04
CA ASN A 536 -6.03 19.39 -23.09
C ASN A 536 -5.02 18.25 -23.28
N ALA A 537 -5.44 17.03 -22.91
CA ALA A 537 -5.81 15.99 -23.89
C ALA A 537 -6.49 14.77 -23.21
N ALA A 538 -7.77 14.53 -23.54
CA ALA A 538 -8.45 13.26 -23.33
C ALA A 538 -9.34 12.94 -24.56
N SER A 539 -9.62 11.65 -24.75
CA SER A 539 -10.37 10.96 -25.83
C SER A 539 -9.51 10.57 -27.05
N SER A 540 -9.59 9.38 -27.66
CA SER A 540 -10.65 8.36 -27.70
C SER A 540 -10.17 7.01 -28.30
N SER A 541 -10.75 5.88 -27.83
CA SER A 541 -11.20 4.65 -28.55
C SER A 541 -10.22 3.89 -29.48
N SER A 542 -10.11 2.54 -29.48
CA SER A 542 -11.13 1.49 -29.73
C SER A 542 -10.50 0.09 -29.50
N LYS A 543 -11.07 -0.85 -28.72
CA LYS A 543 -12.19 -1.80 -28.94
C LYS A 543 -11.86 -3.07 -29.77
N ARG A 544 -12.26 -4.23 -29.18
CA ARG A 544 -12.63 -5.58 -29.73
C ARG A 544 -11.52 -6.66 -29.59
N LYS A 545 -11.78 -7.94 -29.24
CA LYS A 545 -13.01 -8.73 -28.98
C LYS A 545 -12.67 -10.09 -28.31
N ALA A 546 -13.61 -10.59 -27.48
CA ALA A 546 -14.11 -11.97 -27.30
C ALA A 546 -13.14 -13.15 -27.01
N GLN A 547 -13.40 -13.92 -25.94
CA GLN A 547 -14.37 -15.04 -25.99
C GLN A 547 -14.80 -15.51 -24.59
N ASP A 548 -16.05 -15.93 -24.57
CA ASP A 548 -16.84 -16.57 -23.51
C ASP A 548 -16.58 -18.09 -23.51
N GLU A 549 -16.84 -18.74 -22.36
CA GLU A 549 -17.37 -20.12 -22.17
C GLU A 549 -16.93 -20.69 -20.81
N GLY A 550 -17.87 -20.68 -19.86
CA GLY A 550 -18.49 -21.94 -19.43
C GLY A 550 -17.73 -22.93 -18.54
N SER A 551 -18.49 -23.43 -17.55
CA SER A 551 -18.40 -24.77 -16.95
C SER A 551 -17.68 -24.92 -15.60
N ALA A 552 -18.52 -24.87 -14.57
CA ALA A 552 -18.39 -25.61 -13.32
C ALA A 552 -17.87 -27.06 -13.48
N LYS A 553 -17.13 -27.54 -12.48
CA LYS A 553 -17.35 -28.88 -11.89
C LYS A 553 -16.63 -29.03 -10.54
N ARG A 554 -17.45 -29.41 -9.55
CA ARG A 554 -17.08 -29.98 -8.26
C ARG A 554 -16.36 -31.32 -8.45
N SER A 555 -15.62 -31.71 -7.40
CA SER A 555 -15.60 -33.04 -6.76
C SER A 555 -14.29 -33.85 -6.78
N ARG A 556 -13.71 -33.93 -5.58
CA ARG A 556 -13.12 -35.10 -4.88
C ARG A 556 -11.81 -35.71 -5.40
N LYS A 557 -10.78 -35.65 -4.55
CA LYS A 557 -10.48 -36.75 -3.63
C LYS A 557 -9.98 -36.18 -2.30
#